data_AF-A0A0G9GWY4-F1
#
_entry.id   AF-A0A0G9GWY4-F1
#
_cell.length_a   1.000
_cell.length_b   1.000
_cell.length_c   1.000
_cell.angle_alpha   90.00
_cell.angle_beta   90.00
_cell.angle_gamma   90.00
#
_symmetry.space_group_name_H-M   'P 1'
#
loop_
_entity.id
_entity.type
_entity.pdbx_description
1 polymer ?
#
loop_
_entity_poly.entity_id
_entity_poly.type
_entity_poly.pdbx_seq_one_letter_code
_entity_poly.pdbx_strand_id
1 'polypeptide(L)'
;MVRPGLVTPTRDERCMQLAFVAKVNSGCISRQVGATVADEGGSIKAVGWNDVPKGQVPCLLRDVSNLLSGGDTVAFSYYERTDPKLRRNLENDFAGRSSLKVATGLPCPYCFKDAYNAINDDDNNQVHTRSLHAEENAFLQLAKYGNSGIQGGVLYTTASPCELCSKKAFQLGIKEVIYIDPYPGISSTHVLRSGEEVMQPKLRLFNGAIGHAYHRLYESIFPIKDEYRARLSVDPQGRLL
;
A
#
# COMPACT_ATOMS: atom_id res chain seq x y z
N MET A 1 -9.63 6.94 -26.39
CA MET A 1 -8.38 7.56 -26.89
C MET A 1 -7.93 6.77 -28.11
N VAL A 2 -7.67 7.42 -29.25
CA VAL A 2 -7.43 6.73 -30.55
C VAL A 2 -5.95 6.35 -30.74
N ARG A 3 -5.03 6.87 -29.91
CA ARG A 3 -3.58 6.61 -30.02
C ARG A 3 -2.86 6.58 -28.66
N PRO A 4 -2.55 5.38 -28.10
CA PRO A 4 -1.75 5.24 -26.88
C PRO A 4 -0.36 5.88 -26.98
N GLY A 5 0.14 6.43 -25.88
CA GLY A 5 1.47 7.04 -25.78
C GLY A 5 1.63 8.39 -26.47
N LEU A 6 0.53 9.00 -26.97
CA LEU A 6 0.56 10.33 -27.57
C LEU A 6 0.66 11.45 -26.52
N VAL A 7 0.08 11.24 -25.34
CA VAL A 7 0.15 12.17 -24.21
C VAL A 7 0.93 11.54 -23.08
N THR A 8 1.60 12.37 -22.30
CA THR A 8 2.31 11.91 -21.10
C THR A 8 1.37 11.91 -19.89
N PRO A 9 1.53 10.97 -18.95
CA PRO A 9 0.75 10.95 -17.72
C PRO A 9 0.98 12.21 -16.89
N THR A 10 -0.06 12.65 -16.19
CA THR A 10 0.03 13.75 -15.23
C THR A 10 0.92 13.39 -14.05
N ARG A 11 1.35 14.40 -13.27
CA ARG A 11 2.08 14.18 -12.01
C ARG A 11 1.34 13.21 -11.09
N ASP A 12 0.04 13.42 -10.92
CA ASP A 12 -0.78 12.63 -10.01
C ASP A 12 -0.94 11.20 -10.49
N GLU A 13 -1.13 10.97 -11.80
CA GLU A 13 -1.20 9.62 -12.35
C GLU A 13 0.11 8.86 -12.20
N ARG A 14 1.26 9.51 -12.41
CA ARG A 14 2.58 8.87 -12.19
C ARG A 14 2.75 8.48 -10.72
N CYS A 15 2.49 9.40 -9.80
CA CYS A 15 2.69 9.15 -8.37
C CYS A 15 1.68 8.13 -7.81
N MET A 16 0.42 8.21 -8.24
CA MET A 16 -0.60 7.25 -7.85
C MET A 16 -0.35 5.87 -8.49
N GLN A 17 0.14 5.81 -9.73
CA GLN A 17 0.53 4.55 -10.34
C GLN A 17 1.65 3.87 -9.57
N LEU A 18 2.64 4.63 -9.05
CA LEU A 18 3.68 4.07 -8.18
C LEU A 18 3.11 3.50 -6.89
N ALA A 19 2.20 4.21 -6.22
CA ALA A 19 1.49 3.70 -5.05
C ALA A 19 0.68 2.44 -5.41
N PHE A 20 -0.01 2.45 -6.55
CA PHE A 20 -0.82 1.33 -7.03
C PHE A 20 0.01 0.09 -7.34
N VAL A 21 1.20 0.26 -7.92
CA VAL A 21 2.15 -0.83 -8.15
C VAL A 21 2.72 -1.31 -6.82
N ALA A 22 3.12 -0.40 -5.92
CA ALA A 22 3.71 -0.77 -4.63
C ALA A 22 2.79 -1.65 -3.78
N LYS A 23 1.46 -1.48 -3.88
CA LYS A 23 0.48 -2.28 -3.14
C LYS A 23 0.63 -3.80 -3.37
N VAL A 24 1.15 -4.22 -4.54
CA VAL A 24 1.32 -5.65 -4.86
C VAL A 24 2.43 -6.31 -4.04
N ASN A 25 3.30 -5.53 -3.41
CA ASN A 25 4.31 -6.00 -2.47
C ASN A 25 3.72 -6.28 -1.07
N SER A 26 2.44 -6.00 -0.85
CA SER A 26 1.80 -6.15 0.45
C SER A 26 1.84 -7.60 0.95
N GLY A 27 2.42 -7.76 2.14
CA GLY A 27 2.40 -9.01 2.91
C GLY A 27 1.13 -9.24 3.72
N CYS A 28 0.22 -8.26 3.75
CA CYS A 28 -0.99 -8.28 4.56
C CYS A 28 -2.12 -9.04 3.87
N ILE A 29 -2.84 -9.86 4.62
CA ILE A 29 -3.98 -10.64 4.08
C ILE A 29 -5.31 -9.88 4.13
N SER A 30 -5.41 -8.79 4.90
CA SER A 30 -6.67 -8.07 5.08
C SER A 30 -6.92 -7.05 3.95
N ARG A 31 -5.90 -6.30 3.55
CA ARG A 31 -5.96 -5.31 2.47
C ARG A 31 -4.59 -5.17 1.81
N GLN A 32 -4.57 -4.83 0.53
CA GLN A 32 -3.34 -4.48 -0.19
C GLN A 32 -3.34 -2.97 -0.44
N VAL A 33 -2.51 -2.25 0.29
CA VAL A 33 -2.42 -0.79 0.24
C VAL A 33 -1.01 -0.38 -0.14
N GLY A 34 -0.90 0.58 -1.04
CA GLY A 34 0.36 1.21 -1.39
C GLY A 34 0.27 2.73 -1.21
N ALA A 35 1.40 3.34 -0.92
CA ALA A 35 1.54 4.76 -0.69
C ALA A 35 2.81 5.30 -1.35
N THR A 36 2.77 6.56 -1.76
CA THR A 36 3.89 7.29 -2.34
C THR A 36 3.88 8.70 -1.81
N VAL A 37 5.02 9.15 -1.31
CA VAL A 37 5.24 10.52 -0.88
C VAL A 37 6.06 11.23 -1.95
N ALA A 38 5.56 12.37 -2.41
CA ALA A 38 6.26 13.25 -3.33
C ALA A 38 6.41 14.66 -2.74
N ASP A 39 7.36 15.43 -3.27
CA ASP A 39 7.38 16.88 -3.07
C ASP A 39 6.36 17.59 -3.97
N GLU A 40 6.24 18.91 -3.83
CA GLU A 40 5.34 19.75 -4.64
C GLU A 40 5.62 19.62 -6.15
N GLY A 41 6.88 19.41 -6.53
CA GLY A 41 7.30 19.18 -7.92
C GLY A 41 6.93 17.78 -8.46
N GLY A 42 6.48 16.88 -7.60
CA GLY A 42 6.18 15.49 -7.96
C GLY A 42 7.38 14.56 -7.96
N SER A 43 8.50 14.97 -7.36
CA SER A 43 9.65 14.09 -7.18
C SER A 43 9.39 13.14 -6.02
N ILE A 44 9.56 11.85 -6.27
CA ILE A 44 9.29 10.81 -5.27
C ILE A 44 10.35 10.85 -4.17
N LYS A 45 9.88 10.90 -2.92
CA LYS A 45 10.74 10.86 -1.73
C LYS A 45 10.71 9.50 -1.05
N ALA A 46 9.55 8.84 -1.03
CA ALA A 46 9.41 7.50 -0.51
C ALA A 46 8.22 6.77 -1.12
N VAL A 47 8.31 5.44 -1.12
CA VAL A 47 7.24 4.54 -1.55
C VAL A 47 7.05 3.49 -0.46
N GLY A 48 5.82 3.25 -0.05
CA GLY A 48 5.48 2.30 1.01
C GLY A 48 4.35 1.38 0.59
N TRP A 49 4.30 0.24 1.25
CA TRP A 49 3.18 -0.70 1.19
C TRP A 49 2.99 -1.30 2.57
N ASN A 50 1.78 -1.77 2.84
CA ASN A 50 1.48 -2.35 4.13
C ASN A 50 2.11 -3.75 4.24
N ASP A 51 2.99 -3.92 5.22
CA ASP A 51 3.70 -5.17 5.48
C ASP A 51 4.20 -5.20 6.92
N VAL A 52 4.62 -6.38 7.39
CA VAL A 52 5.21 -6.55 8.71
C VAL A 52 6.54 -5.78 8.83
N PRO A 53 6.98 -5.44 10.06
CA PRO A 53 8.30 -4.84 10.28
C PRO A 53 9.43 -5.67 9.66
N LYS A 54 10.49 -4.97 9.21
CA LYS A 54 11.65 -5.61 8.56
C LYS A 54 12.21 -6.75 9.43
N GLY A 55 12.41 -7.91 8.81
CA GLY A 55 12.95 -9.11 9.45
C GLY A 55 11.88 -10.07 9.99
N GLN A 56 10.60 -9.69 9.95
CA GLN A 56 9.50 -10.58 10.27
C GLN A 56 8.93 -11.25 9.01
N VAL A 57 8.27 -12.40 9.19
CA VAL A 57 7.59 -13.11 8.09
C VAL A 57 6.24 -12.46 7.79
N PRO A 58 5.98 -12.07 6.53
CA PRO A 58 4.69 -11.54 6.07
C PRO A 58 3.49 -12.42 6.42
N CYS A 59 2.35 -11.81 6.73
CA CYS A 59 1.14 -12.53 7.14
C CYS A 59 0.70 -13.58 6.10
N LEU A 60 0.80 -13.27 4.80
CA LEU A 60 0.39 -14.18 3.73
C LEU A 60 1.25 -15.44 3.60
N LEU A 61 2.48 -15.41 4.11
CA LEU A 61 3.43 -16.54 4.06
C LEU A 61 3.34 -17.45 5.30
N ARG A 62 2.52 -17.09 6.28
CA ARG A 62 2.39 -17.82 7.54
C ARG A 62 1.35 -18.92 7.42
N ASP A 63 1.57 -19.99 8.17
CA ASP A 63 0.66 -21.12 8.25
C ASP A 63 0.36 -21.48 9.70
N VAL A 64 -0.92 -21.45 10.09
CA VAL A 64 -1.36 -21.80 11.45
C VAL A 64 -0.86 -23.18 11.87
N SER A 65 -0.80 -24.18 10.99
CA SER A 65 -0.33 -25.52 11.36
C SER A 65 1.12 -25.54 11.85
N ASN A 66 1.98 -24.65 11.34
CA ASN A 66 3.36 -24.51 11.81
C ASN A 66 3.43 -23.87 13.21
N LEU A 67 2.48 -23.00 13.53
CA LEU A 67 2.32 -22.46 14.88
C LEU A 67 1.85 -23.53 15.87
N LEU A 68 0.87 -24.35 15.45
CA LEU A 68 0.27 -25.36 16.31
C LEU A 68 1.24 -26.50 16.62
N SER A 69 1.98 -26.96 15.61
CA SER A 69 3.06 -27.95 15.77
C SER A 69 4.28 -27.44 16.54
N GLY A 70 4.41 -26.12 16.72
CA GLY A 70 5.48 -25.49 17.50
C GLY A 70 6.83 -25.40 16.80
N GLY A 71 6.90 -25.70 15.50
CA GLY A 71 8.17 -25.79 14.76
C GLY A 71 8.73 -24.45 14.27
N ASP A 72 7.90 -23.42 14.12
CA ASP A 72 8.31 -22.16 13.49
C ASP A 72 8.45 -21.02 14.52
N THR A 73 9.68 -20.82 14.99
CA THR A 73 10.00 -19.75 15.94
C THR A 73 10.28 -18.41 15.27
N VAL A 74 10.42 -18.38 13.93
CA VAL A 74 10.81 -17.19 13.18
C VAL A 74 9.56 -16.44 12.69
N ALA A 75 8.55 -17.16 12.20
CA ALA A 75 7.34 -16.55 11.66
C ALA A 75 6.34 -16.11 12.74
N PHE A 76 6.40 -16.69 13.93
CA PHE A 76 5.43 -16.48 15.01
C PHE A 76 6.07 -15.81 16.23
N SER A 77 5.41 -14.77 16.73
CA SER A 77 5.85 -14.05 17.93
C SER A 77 5.84 -14.96 19.17
N TYR A 78 6.55 -14.54 20.22
CA TYR A 78 6.49 -15.24 21.51
C TYR A 78 5.05 -15.37 22.02
N TYR A 79 4.28 -14.27 21.99
CA TYR A 79 2.89 -14.25 22.43
C TYR A 79 2.02 -15.28 21.69
N GLU A 80 2.13 -15.32 20.35
CA GLU A 80 1.37 -16.29 19.54
C GLU A 80 1.70 -17.74 19.89
N ARG A 81 2.95 -18.01 20.28
CA ARG A 81 3.42 -19.36 20.63
C ARG A 81 3.04 -19.78 22.05
N THR A 82 2.88 -18.84 22.98
CA THR A 82 2.73 -19.17 24.41
C THR A 82 1.33 -18.92 24.97
N ASP A 83 0.53 -18.04 24.36
CA ASP A 83 -0.79 -17.71 24.89
C ASP A 83 -1.80 -18.85 24.65
N PRO A 84 -2.36 -19.47 25.71
CA PRO A 84 -3.24 -20.63 25.55
C PRO A 84 -4.62 -20.25 24.99
N LYS A 85 -5.11 -19.04 25.24
CA LYS A 85 -6.43 -18.59 24.75
C LYS A 85 -6.40 -18.41 23.24
N LEU A 86 -5.38 -17.68 22.75
CA LEU A 86 -5.17 -17.46 21.33
C LEU A 86 -4.96 -18.79 20.60
N ARG A 87 -4.11 -19.67 21.12
CA ARG A 87 -3.85 -20.97 20.49
C ARG A 87 -5.12 -21.81 20.37
N ARG A 88 -5.93 -21.88 21.43
CA ARG A 88 -7.20 -22.62 21.39
C ARG A 88 -8.19 -22.04 20.40
N ASN A 89 -8.27 -20.71 20.30
CA ASN A 89 -9.08 -20.04 19.27
C ASN A 89 -8.60 -20.39 17.86
N LEU A 90 -7.28 -20.31 17.60
CA LEU A 90 -6.70 -20.65 16.30
C LEU A 90 -6.82 -22.14 15.96
N GLU A 91 -6.75 -23.04 16.94
CA GLU A 91 -6.99 -24.48 16.75
C GLU A 91 -8.41 -24.75 16.27
N ASN A 92 -9.40 -24.11 16.90
CA ASN A 92 -10.81 -24.23 16.51
C ASN A 92 -11.05 -23.67 15.10
N ASP A 93 -10.50 -22.49 14.81
CA ASP A 93 -10.60 -21.86 13.49
C ASP A 93 -9.92 -22.70 12.39
N PHE A 94 -8.76 -23.31 12.71
CA PHE A 94 -8.01 -24.15 11.79
C PHE A 94 -8.69 -25.50 11.54
N ALA A 95 -9.37 -26.09 12.53
CA ALA A 95 -10.10 -27.34 12.36
C ALA A 95 -11.11 -27.24 11.20
N GLY A 96 -11.80 -26.10 11.07
CA GLY A 96 -12.73 -25.82 9.98
C GLY A 96 -12.08 -25.58 8.60
N ARG A 97 -10.76 -25.33 8.54
CA ARG A 97 -10.01 -25.03 7.31
C ARG A 97 -9.00 -26.11 6.92
N SER A 98 -8.78 -27.10 7.78
CA SER A 98 -7.81 -28.18 7.61
C SER A 98 -8.00 -28.96 6.31
N SER A 99 -9.25 -29.25 5.95
CA SER A 99 -9.61 -29.89 4.67
C SER A 99 -9.22 -29.06 3.44
N LEU A 100 -9.35 -27.74 3.53
CA LEU A 100 -9.00 -26.80 2.46
C LEU A 100 -7.48 -26.80 2.20
N LYS A 101 -6.68 -26.88 3.27
CA LYS A 101 -5.22 -27.01 3.16
C LYS A 101 -4.82 -28.28 2.42
N VAL A 102 -5.38 -29.43 2.81
CA VAL A 102 -5.08 -30.73 2.19
C VAL A 102 -5.45 -30.72 0.70
N ALA A 103 -6.58 -30.09 0.35
CA ALA A 103 -7.05 -30.02 -1.03
C ALA A 103 -6.22 -29.09 -1.93
N THR A 104 -5.67 -27.99 -1.39
CA THR A 104 -5.05 -26.93 -2.19
C THR A 104 -3.53 -26.86 -2.07
N GLY A 105 -2.94 -27.39 -1.00
CA GLY A 105 -1.52 -27.21 -0.67
C GLY A 105 -1.15 -25.77 -0.27
N LEU A 106 -2.12 -24.85 -0.20
CA LEU A 106 -1.89 -23.45 0.15
C LEU A 106 -1.69 -23.28 1.66
N PRO A 107 -0.89 -22.28 2.09
CA PRO A 107 -0.79 -21.95 3.50
C PRO A 107 -2.14 -21.48 4.05
N CYS A 108 -2.36 -21.72 5.34
CA CYS A 108 -3.51 -21.18 6.07
C CYS A 108 -3.06 -19.99 6.93
N PRO A 109 -2.98 -18.76 6.37
CA PRO A 109 -2.66 -17.58 7.15
C PRO A 109 -3.85 -17.14 8.01
N TYR A 110 -3.56 -16.33 9.02
CA TYR A 110 -4.57 -15.64 9.81
C TYR A 110 -4.12 -14.20 10.11
N CYS A 111 -5.11 -13.35 10.36
CA CYS A 111 -4.88 -11.99 10.78
C CYS A 111 -4.78 -11.97 12.31
N PHE A 112 -3.61 -11.63 12.85
CA PHE A 112 -3.40 -11.61 14.30
C PHE A 112 -4.38 -10.66 15.00
N LYS A 113 -4.65 -9.49 14.41
CA LYS A 113 -5.63 -8.53 14.93
C LYS A 113 -7.00 -9.16 15.11
N ASP A 114 -7.51 -9.84 14.08
CA ASP A 114 -8.85 -10.43 14.11
C ASP A 114 -8.92 -11.56 15.15
N ALA A 115 -7.89 -12.42 15.21
CA ALA A 115 -7.80 -13.48 16.22
C ALA A 115 -7.68 -12.94 17.65
N TYR A 116 -6.92 -11.85 17.85
CA TYR A 116 -6.75 -11.22 19.15
C TYR A 116 -8.02 -10.51 19.61
N ASN A 117 -8.73 -9.83 18.71
CA ASN A 117 -9.99 -9.16 19.02
C ASN A 117 -11.07 -10.18 19.39
N ALA A 118 -11.13 -11.31 18.67
CA ALA A 118 -12.09 -12.39 18.93
C ALA A 118 -11.94 -13.01 20.33
N ILE A 119 -10.73 -13.05 20.90
CA ILE A 119 -10.51 -13.60 22.26
C ILE A 119 -10.68 -12.57 23.38
N ASN A 120 -10.81 -11.29 23.05
CA ASN A 120 -10.95 -10.19 24.01
C ASN A 120 -12.29 -9.44 23.87
N ASP A 121 -13.21 -9.93 23.03
CA ASP A 121 -14.51 -9.31 22.74
C ASP A 121 -14.40 -7.83 22.30
N ASP A 122 -13.36 -7.51 21.53
CA ASP A 122 -13.03 -6.15 21.07
C ASP A 122 -13.06 -6.06 19.54
N ASP A 123 -14.24 -6.25 18.95
CA ASP A 123 -14.44 -6.48 17.50
C ASP A 123 -13.94 -5.35 16.57
N ASN A 124 -13.58 -4.18 17.08
CA ASN A 124 -13.25 -3.01 16.25
C ASN A 124 -11.86 -2.41 16.47
N ASN A 125 -11.04 -2.98 17.36
CA ASN A 125 -9.73 -2.42 17.64
C ASN A 125 -8.74 -2.67 16.50
N GLN A 126 -8.21 -1.58 15.94
CA GLN A 126 -7.29 -1.60 14.80
C GLN A 126 -5.80 -1.57 15.20
N VAL A 127 -5.50 -1.47 16.50
CA VAL A 127 -4.13 -1.24 16.99
C VAL A 127 -3.27 -2.50 16.92
N HIS A 128 -3.87 -3.69 17.02
CA HIS A 128 -3.15 -4.97 17.12
C HIS A 128 -2.80 -5.58 15.75
N THR A 129 -2.73 -4.79 14.68
CA THR A 129 -2.23 -5.27 13.39
C THR A 129 -0.74 -5.60 13.47
N ARG A 130 -0.32 -6.69 12.82
CA ARG A 130 1.11 -7.00 12.62
C ARG A 130 1.75 -6.14 11.53
N SER A 131 0.98 -5.78 10.52
CA SER A 131 1.46 -5.01 9.39
C SER A 131 1.46 -3.53 9.73
N LEU A 132 2.58 -2.85 9.46
CA LEU A 132 2.63 -1.41 9.31
C LEU A 132 1.71 -1.01 8.15
N HIS A 133 1.11 0.17 8.24
CA HIS A 133 0.34 0.72 7.13
C HIS A 133 1.27 1.19 6.00
N ALA A 134 0.73 1.34 4.79
CA ALA A 134 1.52 1.73 3.63
C ALA A 134 2.11 3.13 3.78
N GLU A 135 1.30 4.07 4.27
CA GLU A 135 1.68 5.45 4.56
C GLU A 135 2.75 5.49 5.64
N GLU A 136 2.55 4.74 6.72
CA GLU A 136 3.53 4.62 7.80
C GLU A 136 4.87 4.08 7.32
N ASN A 137 4.85 3.04 6.49
CA ASN A 137 6.08 2.48 5.93
C ASN A 137 6.79 3.52 5.03
N ALA A 138 6.05 4.26 4.20
CA ALA A 138 6.62 5.34 3.39
C ALA A 138 7.27 6.42 4.28
N PHE A 139 6.61 6.83 5.37
CA PHE A 139 7.15 7.79 6.32
C PHE A 139 8.40 7.29 7.04
N LEU A 140 8.40 6.03 7.48
CA LEU A 140 9.55 5.41 8.14
C LEU A 140 10.75 5.30 7.20
N GLN A 141 10.54 5.08 5.90
CA GLN A 141 11.65 5.07 4.93
C GLN A 141 12.33 6.44 4.80
N LEU A 142 11.56 7.53 4.84
CA LEU A 142 12.14 8.88 4.83
C LEU A 142 13.06 9.09 6.03
N ALA A 143 12.58 8.73 7.23
CA ALA A 143 13.36 8.86 8.46
C ALA A 143 14.58 7.93 8.46
N LYS A 144 14.40 6.67 8.05
CA LYS A 144 15.44 5.64 8.10
C LYS A 144 16.60 5.89 7.14
N TYR A 145 16.32 6.40 5.95
CA TYR A 145 17.35 6.61 4.92
C TYR A 145 17.86 8.06 4.86
N GLY A 146 17.46 8.91 5.81
CA GLY A 146 17.99 10.27 5.94
C GLY A 146 17.57 11.19 4.79
N ASN A 147 16.37 11.01 4.25
CA ASN A 147 15.86 11.93 3.23
C ASN A 147 15.70 13.34 3.80
N SER A 148 15.82 14.36 2.94
CA SER A 148 15.43 15.72 3.27
C SER A 148 13.98 15.73 3.78
N GLY A 149 13.72 16.46 4.86
CA GLY A 149 12.37 16.59 5.42
C GLY A 149 11.35 17.00 4.36
N ILE A 150 10.11 16.54 4.51
CA ILE A 150 9.03 16.94 3.61
C ILE A 150 8.58 18.34 4.01
N GLN A 151 8.58 19.28 3.07
CA GLN A 151 7.87 20.56 3.20
C GLN A 151 7.01 20.73 1.95
N GLY A 152 5.70 20.94 2.13
CA GLY A 152 4.78 21.07 1.00
C GLY A 152 4.48 19.76 0.27
N GLY A 153 4.73 18.61 0.89
CA GLY A 153 4.64 17.32 0.20
C GLY A 153 3.21 16.84 -0.06
N VAL A 154 3.10 15.91 -0.99
CA VAL A 154 1.84 15.26 -1.39
C VAL A 154 1.92 13.77 -1.07
N LEU A 155 0.92 13.26 -0.37
CA LEU A 155 0.74 11.84 -0.10
C LEU A 155 -0.25 11.26 -1.10
N TYR A 156 0.20 10.29 -1.90
CA TYR A 156 -0.64 9.46 -2.75
C TYR A 156 -0.83 8.11 -2.07
N THR A 157 -2.06 7.66 -1.83
CA THR A 157 -2.32 6.36 -1.19
C THR A 157 -3.50 5.65 -1.84
N THR A 158 -3.45 4.33 -1.96
CA THR A 158 -4.55 3.59 -2.58
C THR A 158 -5.79 3.50 -1.68
N ALA A 159 -5.65 3.75 -0.38
CA ALA A 159 -6.77 3.89 0.55
C ALA A 159 -6.53 5.11 1.45
N SER A 160 -7.55 5.91 1.75
CA SER A 160 -7.37 7.11 2.56
C SER A 160 -6.79 6.79 3.95
N PRO A 161 -5.95 7.66 4.53
CA PRO A 161 -5.23 7.34 5.76
C PRO A 161 -6.16 7.20 6.97
N CYS A 162 -5.83 6.24 7.86
CA CYS A 162 -6.42 6.15 9.19
C CYS A 162 -5.97 7.30 10.10
N GLU A 163 -6.55 7.42 11.30
CA GLU A 163 -6.24 8.48 12.27
C GLU A 163 -4.75 8.53 12.62
N LEU A 164 -4.09 7.38 12.79
CA LEU A 164 -2.66 7.31 13.11
C LEU A 164 -1.78 7.74 11.93
N CYS A 165 -2.13 7.34 10.71
CA CYS A 165 -1.40 7.75 9.51
C CYS A 165 -1.63 9.23 9.20
N SER A 166 -2.84 9.74 9.41
CA SER A 166 -3.19 11.16 9.28
C SER A 166 -2.41 12.03 10.27
N LYS A 167 -2.23 11.59 11.52
CA LYS A 167 -1.40 12.31 12.51
C LYS A 167 0.04 12.42 12.02
N LYS A 168 0.60 11.32 11.50
CA LYS A 168 1.96 11.28 10.95
C LYS A 168 2.10 12.16 9.70
N ALA A 169 1.14 12.10 8.79
CA ALA A 169 1.11 12.94 7.59
C ALA A 169 1.09 14.44 7.95
N PHE A 170 0.24 14.83 8.91
CA PHE A 170 0.15 16.20 9.40
C PHE A 170 1.48 16.65 10.04
N GLN A 171 2.06 15.84 10.92
CA GLN A 171 3.34 16.12 11.58
C GLN A 171 4.49 16.28 10.58
N LEU A 172 4.45 15.53 9.47
CA LEU A 172 5.45 15.60 8.40
C LEU A 172 5.24 16.78 7.44
N GLY A 173 4.22 17.61 7.64
CA GLY A 173 3.98 18.78 6.79
C GLY A 173 3.45 18.45 5.39
N ILE A 174 2.78 17.30 5.23
CA ILE A 174 2.03 16.98 4.01
C ILE A 174 0.93 18.03 3.82
N LYS A 175 0.81 18.60 2.62
CA LYS A 175 -0.18 19.63 2.28
C LYS A 175 -1.34 19.11 1.45
N GLU A 176 -1.18 17.96 0.80
CA GLU A 176 -2.25 17.33 0.03
C GLU A 176 -2.20 15.81 0.20
N VAL A 177 -3.37 15.20 0.37
CA VAL A 177 -3.57 13.75 0.44
C VAL A 177 -4.52 13.35 -0.68
N ILE A 178 -4.01 12.58 -1.63
CA ILE A 178 -4.72 12.09 -2.79
C ILE A 178 -4.92 10.59 -2.63
N TYR A 179 -6.17 10.11 -2.72
CA TYR A 179 -6.49 8.72 -2.45
C TYR A 179 -7.51 8.12 -3.41
N ILE A 180 -7.48 6.80 -3.59
CA ILE A 180 -8.43 6.08 -4.46
C ILE A 180 -9.66 5.68 -3.64
N ASP A 181 -9.47 4.82 -2.63
CA ASP A 181 -10.58 4.26 -1.86
C ASP A 181 -10.77 5.02 -0.53
N PRO A 182 -11.97 5.51 -0.21
CA PRO A 182 -12.23 6.07 1.11
C PRO A 182 -12.15 4.97 2.18
N TYR A 183 -11.51 5.31 3.30
CA TYR A 183 -11.40 4.45 4.49
C TYR A 183 -12.38 4.92 5.56
N PRO A 184 -13.12 4.01 6.22
CA PRO A 184 -14.05 4.38 7.28
C PRO A 184 -13.30 4.94 8.49
N GLY A 185 -13.75 6.06 9.03
CA GLY A 185 -13.16 6.67 10.22
C GLY A 185 -13.44 8.16 10.31
N ILE A 186 -12.81 8.78 11.29
CA ILE A 186 -12.92 10.23 11.56
C ILE A 186 -11.61 10.95 11.23
N SER A 187 -10.65 10.29 10.58
CA SER A 187 -9.33 10.86 10.28
C SER A 187 -9.40 12.24 9.61
N SER A 188 -10.33 12.44 8.68
CA SER A 188 -10.58 13.74 8.05
C SER A 188 -11.10 14.79 9.04
N THR A 189 -12.16 14.50 9.78
CA THR A 189 -12.88 15.48 10.63
C THR A 189 -12.17 15.72 11.97
N HIS A 190 -11.44 14.73 12.47
CA HIS A 190 -10.77 14.78 13.76
C HIS A 190 -9.29 15.21 13.65
N VAL A 191 -8.56 14.74 12.64
CA VAL A 191 -7.11 14.96 12.54
C VAL A 191 -6.77 15.98 11.46
N LEU A 192 -7.20 15.74 10.21
CA LEU A 192 -6.73 16.53 9.07
C LEU A 192 -7.38 17.92 8.98
N ARG A 193 -8.60 18.08 9.52
CA ARG A 193 -9.31 19.36 9.64
C ARG A 193 -9.22 19.97 11.03
N SER A 194 -8.07 19.80 11.69
CA SER A 194 -7.79 20.36 13.02
C SER A 194 -6.64 21.37 12.95
N GLY A 195 -6.61 22.32 13.88
CA GLY A 195 -5.61 23.40 13.93
C GLY A 195 -5.81 24.48 12.86
N GLU A 196 -4.76 25.27 12.61
CA GLU A 196 -4.78 26.39 11.65
C GLU A 196 -5.06 25.92 10.22
N GLU A 197 -5.97 26.60 9.52
CA GLU A 197 -6.42 26.21 8.17
C GLU A 197 -5.27 26.13 7.15
N VAL A 198 -4.26 26.98 7.27
CA VAL A 198 -3.04 26.97 6.42
C VAL A 198 -2.19 25.70 6.59
N MET A 199 -2.34 25.01 7.73
CA MET A 199 -1.65 23.77 8.03
C MET A 199 -2.45 22.53 7.64
N GLN A 200 -3.76 22.65 7.47
CA GLN A 200 -4.64 21.52 7.15
C GLN A 200 -4.36 20.96 5.75
N PRO A 201 -4.09 19.65 5.61
CA PRO A 201 -3.88 19.05 4.30
C PRO A 201 -5.18 18.99 3.50
N LYS A 202 -5.11 19.31 2.20
CA LYS A 202 -6.24 19.15 1.28
C LYS A 202 -6.45 17.68 0.97
N LEU A 203 -7.67 17.18 1.15
CA LEU A 203 -8.07 15.82 0.80
C LEU A 203 -8.73 15.80 -0.57
N ARG A 204 -8.27 14.92 -1.46
CA ARG A 204 -8.83 14.79 -2.81
C ARG A 204 -8.92 13.33 -3.24
N LEU A 205 -10.07 12.96 -3.81
CA LEU A 205 -10.22 11.70 -4.52
C LEU A 205 -9.41 11.74 -5.81
N PHE A 206 -8.64 10.68 -6.04
CA PHE A 206 -7.85 10.51 -7.25
C PHE A 206 -8.77 10.41 -8.47
N ASN A 207 -8.42 11.15 -9.52
CA ASN A 207 -9.04 11.06 -10.83
C ASN A 207 -7.93 10.99 -11.86
N GLY A 208 -7.88 9.89 -12.61
CA GLY A 208 -6.83 9.61 -13.59
C GLY A 208 -6.75 8.12 -13.89
N ALA A 209 -5.86 7.75 -14.81
CA ALA A 209 -5.63 6.36 -15.17
C ALA A 209 -4.61 5.69 -14.24
N ILE A 210 -4.90 4.46 -13.82
CA ILE A 210 -4.04 3.58 -13.01
C ILE A 210 -4.17 2.13 -13.47
N GLY A 211 -3.24 1.27 -13.02
CA GLY A 211 -3.23 -0.15 -13.36
C GLY A 211 -3.14 -0.38 -14.86
N HIS A 212 -3.95 -1.30 -15.40
CA HIS A 212 -3.96 -1.59 -16.84
C HIS A 212 -4.35 -0.39 -17.70
N ALA A 213 -5.23 0.49 -17.21
CA ALA A 213 -5.64 1.67 -17.97
C ALA A 213 -4.47 2.64 -18.19
N TYR A 214 -3.61 2.81 -17.18
CA TYR A 214 -2.41 3.64 -17.28
C TYR A 214 -1.49 3.18 -18.41
N HIS A 215 -1.16 1.89 -18.43
CA HIS A 215 -0.32 1.31 -19.50
C HIS A 215 -0.99 1.43 -20.87
N ARG A 216 -2.27 1.08 -20.97
CA ARG A 216 -3.01 1.19 -22.24
C ARG A 216 -3.12 2.61 -22.80
N LEU A 217 -3.05 3.64 -21.95
CA LEU A 217 -3.16 5.03 -22.38
C LEU A 217 -1.79 5.64 -22.68
N TYR A 218 -0.77 5.33 -21.87
CA TYR A 218 0.51 6.03 -21.89
C TYR A 218 1.65 5.24 -22.51
N GLU A 219 1.51 3.93 -22.67
CA GLU A 219 2.49 3.11 -23.36
C GLU A 219 2.27 3.17 -24.87
N SER A 220 3.31 3.53 -25.61
CA SER A 220 3.25 3.54 -27.07
C SER A 220 3.40 2.12 -27.61
N ILE A 221 2.56 1.74 -28.58
CA ILE A 221 2.58 0.39 -29.17
C ILE A 221 3.85 0.16 -30.00
N PHE A 222 4.33 1.22 -30.68
CA PHE A 222 5.58 1.23 -31.43
C PHE A 222 6.37 2.47 -31.05
N PRO A 223 7.71 2.46 -31.10
CA PRO A 223 8.48 3.68 -31.02
C PRO A 223 7.93 4.71 -32.01
N ILE A 224 7.60 5.91 -31.53
CA ILE A 224 6.97 6.96 -32.33
C ILE A 224 7.72 7.22 -33.65
N LYS A 225 9.06 7.12 -33.61
CA LYS A 225 9.93 7.25 -34.79
C LYS A 225 9.62 6.22 -35.88
N ASP A 226 9.43 4.96 -35.49
CA ASP A 226 9.16 3.87 -36.43
C ASP A 226 7.73 3.94 -36.96
N GLU A 227 6.78 4.38 -36.13
CA GLU A 227 5.41 4.64 -36.57
C GLU A 227 5.36 5.74 -37.65
N TYR A 228 6.12 6.83 -37.47
CA TYR A 228 6.22 7.89 -38.48
C TYR A 228 6.89 7.40 -39.76
N ARG A 229 7.98 6.63 -39.67
CA ARG A 229 8.64 6.03 -40.84
C ARG A 229 7.69 5.14 -41.63
N ALA A 230 6.94 4.26 -40.95
CA ALA A 230 6.00 3.34 -41.58
C ALA A 230 4.82 4.06 -42.26
N ARG A 231 4.34 5.17 -41.69
CA ARG A 231 3.18 5.91 -42.23
C ARG A 231 3.54 6.91 -43.33
N LEU A 232 4.67 7.59 -43.19
CA LEU A 232 5.04 8.69 -44.08
C LEU A 232 6.03 8.26 -45.17
N SER A 233 6.63 7.06 -45.10
CA SER A 233 7.74 6.64 -45.98
C SER A 233 8.93 7.61 -45.99
N VAL A 234 9.04 8.45 -44.96
CA VAL A 234 10.11 9.45 -44.78
C VAL A 234 10.66 9.31 -43.36
N ASP A 235 11.98 9.36 -43.20
CA ASP A 235 12.60 9.39 -41.87
C ASP A 235 12.40 10.78 -41.23
N PRO A 236 11.66 10.91 -40.12
CA PRO A 236 11.44 12.19 -39.45
C PRO A 236 12.72 12.82 -38.89
N GLN A 237 13.84 12.10 -38.81
CA GLN A 237 15.15 12.65 -38.42
C GLN A 237 16.04 13.06 -39.60
N GLY A 238 15.58 12.90 -40.84
CA GLY A 238 16.35 13.29 -42.03
C GLY A 238 17.68 12.54 -42.21
N ARG A 239 17.89 11.40 -41.52
CA ARG A 239 19.06 10.55 -41.79
C ARG A 239 18.79 9.80 -43.09
N LEU A 240 19.32 10.35 -44.19
CA LEU A 240 19.43 9.67 -45.47
C LEU A 240 20.09 8.30 -45.23
N LEU A 241 19.47 7.25 -45.77
CA LEU A 241 20.01 5.89 -45.80
C LEU A 241 21.38 5.86 -46.47
#